data_AF-A0A2V2GFM6-F1
#
_entry.id   AF-A0A2V2GFM6-F1
#
_cell.length_a   1.000
_cell.length_b   1.000
_cell.length_c   1.000
_cell.angle_alpha   90.00
_cell.angle_beta   90.00
_cell.angle_gamma   90.00
#
_symmetry.space_group_name_H-M   'P 1'
#
loop_
_entity.id
_entity.type
_entity.pdbx_description
1 polymer ?
#
loop_
_entity_poly.entity_id
_entity_poly.type
_entity_poly.pdbx_seq_one_letter_code
_entity_poly.pdbx_strand_id
1 'polypeptide(L)' 'MFVGPHEYFKVVLDDYDGKTVKAWHLEDRTGFKTGNLAGRSEGQHIDAVVGDQCRSTAHFFSRVYPALYREALAAQQSK' A
#
# COMPACT_ATOMS: atom_id res chain seq x y z
N MET A 1 9.99 -2.75 -11.16
CA MET A 1 8.85 -1.82 -11.32
C MET A 1 7.72 -2.57 -12.00
N PHE A 2 6.51 -2.49 -11.45
CA PHE A 2 5.30 -2.99 -12.11
C PHE A 2 4.52 -1.80 -12.66
N VAL A 3 4.02 -1.91 -13.89
CA VAL A 3 3.23 -0.87 -14.56
C VAL A 3 1.81 -1.39 -14.74
N GLY A 4 0.85 -0.63 -14.22
CA GLY A 4 -0.56 -0.95 -14.33
C GLY A 4 -1.11 -0.73 -15.75
N PRO A 5 -2.35 -1.18 -16.01
CA PRO A 5 -3.00 -1.01 -17.31
C PRO A 5 -3.00 0.45 -17.77
N HIS A 6 -2.70 0.67 -19.05
CA HIS A 6 -2.64 2.00 -19.67
C HIS A 6 -1.77 3.03 -18.90
N GLU A 7 -0.77 2.55 -18.15
CA GLU A 7 0.15 3.37 -17.37
C GLU A 7 -0.52 4.22 -16.28
N TYR A 8 -1.76 3.90 -15.88
CA TYR A 8 -2.50 4.69 -14.88
C TYR A 8 -1.78 4.75 -13.53
N PHE A 9 -1.05 3.69 -13.17
CA PHE A 9 -0.22 3.65 -11.99
C PHE A 9 1.02 2.78 -12.20
N LYS A 10 2.02 2.98 -11.35
CA LYS A 10 3.22 2.14 -11.23
C LYS A 10 3.40 1.79 -9.76
N VAL A 11 3.84 0.56 -9.52
CA VAL A 11 4.37 0.13 -8.22
C VAL A 11 5.89 0.16 -8.33
N VAL A 12 6.51 1.03 -7.54
CA VAL A 12 7.96 1.24 -7.55
C VAL A 12 8.53 0.73 -6.23
N LEU A 13 9.49 -0.20 -6.33
CA LEU A 13 10.29 -0.64 -5.19
C LEU A 13 11.52 0.26 -5.15
N ASP A 14 11.64 1.05 -4.10
CA ASP A 14 12.75 1.99 -3.93
C ASP A 14 13.95 1.33 -3.27
N ASP A 15 13.69 0.40 -2.32
CA ASP A 15 14.73 -0.38 -1.64
C ASP A 15 14.23 -1.83 -1.44
N TYR A 16 14.91 -2.77 -2.09
CA TYR A 16 14.63 -4.19 -2.04
C TYR A 16 15.95 -4.97 -2.04
N ASP A 17 16.14 -5.81 -1.01
CA ASP A 17 17.38 -6.58 -0.82
C ASP A 17 17.32 -8.02 -1.38
N GLY A 18 16.34 -8.30 -2.25
CA GLY A 18 16.11 -9.66 -2.77
C GLY A 18 15.20 -10.51 -1.88
N LYS A 19 14.88 -10.05 -0.66
CA LYS A 19 13.96 -10.74 0.26
C LYS A 19 12.94 -9.80 0.90
N THR A 20 13.33 -8.56 1.21
CA THR A 20 12.58 -7.61 2.01
C THR A 20 12.42 -6.30 1.28
N VAL A 21 11.18 -5.80 1.19
CA VAL A 21 10.90 -4.48 0.61
C VAL A 21 10.97 -3.42 1.71
N LYS A 22 12.06 -2.66 1.76
CA LYS A 22 12.31 -1.63 2.79
C LYS A 22 11.68 -0.29 2.46
N ALA A 23 11.47 -0.02 1.17
CA ALA A 23 10.77 1.17 0.71
C ALA A 23 10.06 0.90 -0.63
N TRP A 24 8.82 1.38 -0.74
CA TRP A 24 8.06 1.37 -2.00
C TRP A 24 7.01 2.48 -2.02
N HIS A 25 6.61 2.89 -3.22
CA HIS A 25 5.55 3.86 -3.45
C HIS A 25 4.69 3.51 -4.67
N LEU A 26 3.53 4.17 -4.76
CA LEU A 26 2.74 4.23 -5.97
C LEU A 26 3.03 5.54 -6.70
N GLU A 27 3.22 5.47 -8.01
CA GLU A 27 3.32 6.62 -8.91
C GLU A 27 2.14 6.59 -9.88
N ASP A 28 1.44 7.71 -10.06
CA ASP A 28 0.38 7.80 -11.08
C ASP A 28 0.93 8.25 -12.45
N ARG A 29 0.08 8.22 -13.48
CA ARG A 29 0.45 8.64 -14.84
C ARG A 29 0.91 10.10 -14.97
N THR A 30 0.62 10.94 -13.98
CA THR A 30 1.00 12.36 -13.95
C THR A 30 2.32 12.59 -13.22
N GLY A 31 2.88 11.54 -12.61
CA GLY A 31 4.11 11.60 -11.82
C GLY A 31 3.87 11.91 -10.34
N PHE A 32 2.62 11.94 -9.87
CA PHE A 32 2.33 12.04 -8.44
C PHE A 32 2.77 10.75 -7.75
N LYS A 33 3.48 10.89 -6.63
CA LYS A 33 4.02 9.78 -5.84
C LYS A 33 3.41 9.80 -4.44
N THR A 34 3.03 8.63 -3.95
CA THR A 34 2.73 8.47 -2.52
C THR A 34 4.00 8.59 -1.68
N GLY A 35 3.85 8.78 -0.36
CA GLY A 35 4.96 8.56 0.57
C GLY A 35 5.41 7.09 0.61
N ASN A 36 6.45 6.79 1.38
CA ASN A 36 6.92 5.41 1.58
C ASN A 36 5.85 4.56 2.28
N LEU A 37 5.42 3.49 1.63
CA LEU A 37 4.38 2.57 2.09
C LEU A 37 4.92 1.31 2.77
N ALA A 38 6.24 1.13 2.87
CA ALA A 38 6.84 -0.08 3.46
C ALA A 38 6.56 -0.26 4.96
N GLY A 39 6.34 0.85 5.70
CA GLY A 39 6.26 0.87 7.16
C GLY A 39 5.16 -0.02 7.77
N ARG A 40 4.12 -0.40 7.00
CA ARG A 40 3.06 -1.31 7.46
C ARG A 40 3.32 -2.78 7.16
N SER A 41 4.11 -3.07 6.14
CA SER A 41 4.29 -4.44 5.63
C SER A 41 5.42 -5.22 6.31
N GLU A 42 6.23 -4.52 7.13
CA GLU A 42 7.53 -5.01 7.63
C GLU A 42 8.39 -5.63 6.51
N GLY A 43 8.16 -5.20 5.27
CA GLY A 43 8.83 -5.64 4.05
C GLY A 43 8.46 -7.02 3.51
N GLN A 44 7.38 -7.65 3.95
CA GLN A 44 6.98 -9.00 3.51
C GLN A 44 5.99 -8.99 2.33
N HIS A 45 4.93 -8.19 2.40
CA HIS A 45 3.85 -8.17 1.41
C HIS A 45 3.48 -6.76 0.96
N ILE A 46 3.18 -6.59 -0.33
CA ILE A 46 2.72 -5.32 -0.91
C ILE A 46 1.25 -5.47 -1.25
N ASP A 47 0.40 -4.93 -0.38
CA ASP A 47 -1.05 -4.85 -0.61
C ASP A 47 -1.48 -3.38 -0.64
N ALA A 48 -2.15 -2.97 -1.72
CA ALA A 48 -2.62 -1.61 -1.91
C ALA A 48 -4.08 -1.58 -2.34
N VAL A 49 -4.87 -0.73 -1.69
CA VAL A 49 -6.24 -0.41 -2.09
C VAL A 49 -6.28 1.10 -2.34
N VAL A 50 -6.57 1.50 -3.58
CA VAL A 50 -6.41 2.88 -4.07
C VAL A 50 -7.74 3.41 -4.63
N GLY A 51 -8.00 4.70 -4.42
CA GLY A 51 -9.24 5.34 -4.84
C GLY A 51 -10.28 5.35 -3.71
N ASP A 52 -9.96 6.01 -2.60
CA ASP A 52 -10.85 6.19 -1.45
C ASP A 52 -12.18 6.88 -1.83
N GLN A 53 -12.17 7.73 -2.85
CA GLN A 53 -13.36 8.39 -3.40
C GLN A 53 -14.19 7.50 -4.33
N CYS A 54 -13.66 6.36 -4.81
CA CYS A 54 -14.41 5.44 -5.63
C CYS A 54 -15.35 4.59 -4.76
N ARG A 55 -16.66 4.67 -5.02
CA ARG A 55 -17.69 3.95 -4.23
C ARG A 55 -17.41 2.45 -4.07
N SER A 56 -16.92 1.79 -5.13
CA SER A 56 -16.59 0.36 -5.09
C SER A 56 -15.43 0.05 -4.14
N THR A 57 -14.34 0.81 -4.25
CA THR A 57 -13.16 0.70 -3.39
C THR A 57 -13.50 1.06 -1.95
N ALA A 58 -14.20 2.17 -1.73
CA ALA A 58 -14.61 2.64 -0.41
C ALA A 58 -15.49 1.62 0.32
N HIS A 59 -16.45 1.04 -0.40
CA HIS A 59 -17.34 0.01 0.15
C HIS A 59 -16.62 -1.31 0.44
N PHE A 60 -15.60 -1.67 -0.35
CA PHE A 60 -14.73 -2.81 -0.01
C PHE A 60 -13.90 -2.50 1.24
N PHE A 61 -13.23 -1.34 1.26
CA PHE A 61 -12.35 -0.95 2.35
C PHE A 61 -13.10 -0.82 3.68
N SER A 62 -14.34 -0.30 3.68
CA SER A 62 -15.13 -0.16 4.90
C SER A 62 -15.46 -1.50 5.59
N ARG A 63 -15.50 -2.61 4.85
CA ARG A 63 -15.74 -3.95 5.39
C ARG A 63 -14.51 -4.52 6.10
N VAL A 64 -13.31 -4.21 5.59
CA VAL A 64 -12.05 -4.74 6.12
C VAL A 64 -11.39 -3.81 7.13
N TYR A 65 -11.69 -2.51 7.07
CA TYR A 65 -11.10 -1.48 7.93
C TYR A 65 -11.18 -1.79 9.44
N PRO A 66 -12.32 -2.25 10.00
CA PRO A 66 -12.38 -2.56 11.43
C PRO A 66 -11.46 -3.70 11.86
N ALA A 67 -11.15 -4.65 10.98
CA ALA A 67 -10.20 -5.73 11.27
C ALA A 67 -8.76 -5.20 11.22
N LEU A 68 -8.40 -4.52 10.13
CA LEU A 68 -7.08 -3.91 9.95
C LEU A 68 -6.74 -2.91 11.07
N TYR A 69 -7.72 -2.12 11.51
CA TYR A 69 -7.54 -1.17 12.61
C TYR A 69 -7.27 -1.88 13.95
N ARG A 70 -7.98 -2.98 14.24
CA ARG A 70 -7.74 -3.80 15.44
C ARG A 70 -6.36 -4.45 15.42
N GLU A 71 -5.93 -4.97 14.28
CA GLU A 71 -4.58 -5.52 14.09
C GLU A 71 -3.50 -4.46 14.34
N ALA A 72 -3.66 -3.26 13.77
CA ALA A 72 -2.73 -2.16 13.97
C ALA A 72 -2.62 -1.72 15.43
N LEU A 73 -3.77 -1.65 16.15
CA LEU A 73 -3.78 -1.34 17.58
C LEU A 73 -3.08 -2.43 18.42
N ALA A 74 -3.31 -3.71 18.10
CA ALA A 74 -2.64 -4.81 18.78
C ALA A 74 -1.12 -4.79 18.56
N ALA A 75 -0.66 -4.50 17.34
CA ALA A 75 0.75 -4.36 17.00
C ALA A 75 1.43 -3.16 17.69
N GLN A 76 0.69 -2.09 17.98
CA GLN A 76 1.20 -0.96 18.75
C GLN A 76 1.34 -1.27 20.25
N GLN A 77 0.47 -2.11 20.80
CA GLN A 77 0.49 -2.48 22.23
C GLN A 77 1.55 -3.55 22.55
N SER A 78 2.03 -4.28 21.54
CA SER A 78 3.06 -5.32 21.70
C SER A 78 4.50 -4.82 21.51
N LYS A 79 4.70 -3.53 21.26
CA LYS A 79 6.01 -2.86 21.16
C LYS A 79 6.30 -2.05 22.41
#